data_AF-A0A7C3BFV2-F1
#
_entry.id   AF-A0A7C3BFV2-F1
#
_cell.length_a   1.000
_cell.length_b   1.000
_cell.length_c   1.000
_cell.angle_alpha   90.00
_cell.angle_beta   90.00
_cell.angle_gamma   90.00
#
_symmetry.space_group_name_H-M   'P 1'
#
loop_
_entity.id
_entity.type
_entity.pdbx_description
1 polymer ?
#
loop_
_entity_poly.entity_id
_entity_poly.type
_entity_poly.pdbx_seq_one_letter_code
_entity_poly.pdbx_strand_id
1 'polypeptide(L)'
;MTLTDCPACDSEDIAINEQGSLECLQCGHKWEISSTICPRCGSRNPGDAETCVRCGEALDVVDRLLSKHPSNSEPYFLREARSRAPDLKQREESASQQRLETLKEIDRRRLEALREAQNLQRQKERQTLTTTFWILAAMVLIIVVATLVITLRG
;
A
#
# COMPACT_ATOMS: atom_id res chain seq x y z
N MET A 1 29.18 16.15 34.39
CA MET A 1 27.84 16.57 34.83
C MET A 1 26.85 15.53 34.36
N THR A 2 26.94 14.37 35.00
CA THR A 2 25.90 13.34 34.93
C THR A 2 24.71 13.83 35.75
N LEU A 3 23.48 13.47 35.37
CA LEU A 3 22.24 13.97 36.00
C LEU A 3 22.05 13.52 37.48
N THR A 4 23.09 12.96 38.09
CA THR A 4 23.14 12.35 39.42
C THR A 4 23.93 13.18 40.44
N ASP A 5 24.53 14.30 40.04
CA ASP A 5 25.43 15.08 40.89
C ASP A 5 24.71 16.35 41.39
N CYS A 6 24.89 16.72 42.66
CA CYS A 6 24.25 17.90 43.23
C CYS A 6 24.73 19.18 42.51
N PRO A 7 23.85 20.01 41.94
CA PRO A 7 24.24 21.20 41.17
C PRO A 7 24.89 22.32 41.99
N ALA A 8 24.87 22.22 43.33
CA ALA A 8 25.44 23.21 44.24
C ALA A 8 26.82 22.81 44.81
N CYS A 9 27.10 21.51 44.93
CA CYS A 9 28.32 21.02 45.57
C CYS A 9 28.93 19.75 44.94
N ASP A 10 28.42 19.32 43.78
CA ASP A 10 28.84 18.14 43.00
C ASP A 10 28.86 16.80 43.77
N SER A 11 28.14 16.69 44.89
CA SER A 11 28.04 15.43 45.65
C SER A 11 27.00 14.47 45.07
N GLU A 12 27.26 13.17 45.18
CA GLU A 12 26.34 12.10 44.78
C GLU A 12 25.30 11.72 45.88
N ASP A 13 25.49 12.20 47.11
CA ASP A 13 24.64 11.88 48.27
C ASP A 13 23.33 12.71 48.30
N ILE A 14 22.31 12.23 47.60
CA ILE A 14 21.01 12.91 47.46
C ILE A 14 19.89 12.03 48.05
N ALA A 15 19.07 12.60 48.94
CA ALA A 15 17.89 11.96 49.52
C ALA A 15 16.59 12.53 48.92
N ILE A 16 15.52 11.73 48.94
CA ILE A 16 14.17 12.19 48.59
C ILE A 16 13.39 12.41 49.87
N ASN A 17 12.80 13.60 50.00
CA ASN A 17 12.02 14.01 51.16
C ASN A 17 10.59 13.47 51.07
N GLU A 18 9.83 13.43 52.17
CA GLU A 18 8.43 12.99 52.17
C GLU A 18 7.51 13.80 51.22
N GLN A 19 7.96 14.99 50.81
CA GLN A 19 7.27 15.90 49.89
C GLN A 19 7.72 15.72 48.42
N GLY A 20 8.57 14.73 48.12
CA GLY A 20 9.03 14.44 46.75
C GLY A 20 10.10 15.40 46.20
N SER A 21 10.72 16.22 47.06
CA SER A 21 11.89 17.04 46.69
C SER A 21 13.20 16.29 46.95
N LEU A 22 14.21 16.57 46.12
CA LEU A 22 15.58 16.08 46.30
C LEU A 22 16.32 17.02 47.25
N GLU A 23 16.90 16.47 48.30
CA GLU A 23 17.74 17.18 49.26
C GLU A 23 19.13 16.54 49.30
N CYS A 24 20.15 17.35 49.05
CA CYS A 24 21.54 16.92 49.19
C CYS A 24 21.90 16.79 50.67
N LEU A 25 22.39 15.63 51.09
CA LEU A 25 22.77 15.37 52.49
C LEU A 25 24.10 16.04 52.89
N GLN A 26 24.91 16.46 51.90
CA GLN A 26 26.22 17.09 52.14
C GLN A 26 26.13 18.60 52.30
N CYS A 27 25.35 19.29 51.46
CA CYS A 27 25.22 20.76 51.50
C CYS A 27 23.83 21.26 51.90
N GLY A 28 22.83 20.39 52.02
CA GLY A 28 21.45 20.75 52.35
C GLY A 28 20.68 21.43 51.22
N HIS A 29 21.21 21.46 49.99
CA HIS A 29 20.54 22.05 48.84
C HIS A 29 19.29 21.24 48.47
N LYS A 30 18.15 21.92 48.23
CA LYS A 30 16.85 21.31 47.96
C LYS A 30 16.34 21.71 46.58
N TRP A 31 15.92 20.74 45.75
CA TRP A 31 15.32 21.00 44.44
C TRP A 31 14.19 20.03 44.09
N GLU A 32 13.23 20.52 43.29
CA GLU A 32 12.09 19.72 42.84
C GLU A 32 12.46 18.89 41.60
N ILE A 33 12.10 17.60 41.64
CA ILE A 33 12.32 16.62 40.56
C ILE A 33 11.53 17.02 39.30
N SER A 34 10.38 17.66 39.47
CA SER A 34 9.45 18.02 38.40
C SER A 34 9.60 19.47 37.96
N SER A 35 10.83 19.93 37.70
CA SER A 35 11.03 21.27 37.12
C SER A 35 11.89 21.19 35.86
N THR A 36 11.47 21.89 34.80
CA THR A 36 12.17 21.95 33.52
C THR A 36 12.68 23.35 33.23
N ILE A 37 13.82 23.47 32.57
CA ILE A 37 14.42 24.75 32.22
C ILE A 37 14.10 25.06 30.76
N CYS A 38 13.55 26.24 30.50
CA CYS A 38 13.30 26.69 29.14
C CYS A 38 14.64 26.85 28.39
N PRO A 39 14.88 26.14 27.27
CA PRO A 39 16.15 26.25 26.56
C PRO A 39 16.28 27.56 25.77
N ARG A 40 15.20 28.33 25.62
CA ARG A 40 15.23 29.62 24.93
C ARG A 40 15.57 30.79 25.85
N CYS A 41 14.97 30.85 27.03
CA CYS A 41 15.13 32.00 27.94
C CYS A 41 15.73 31.65 29.32
N GLY A 42 15.98 30.37 29.59
CA GLY A 42 16.57 29.89 30.84
C GLY A 42 15.65 29.93 32.06
N SER A 43 14.36 30.27 31.91
CA SER A 43 13.44 30.26 33.05
C SER A 43 13.15 28.84 33.54
N ARG A 44 13.02 28.66 34.86
CA ARG A 44 12.51 27.43 35.45
C ARG A 44 10.98 27.40 35.30
N ASN A 45 10.47 26.27 34.84
CA ASN A 45 9.03 26.01 34.67
C ASN A 45 8.67 24.72 35.41
N PRO A 46 7.39 24.54 35.76
CA PRO A 46 6.88 23.24 36.20
C PRO A 46 7.18 22.15 35.17
N GLY A 47 7.41 20.92 35.63
CA GLY A 47 7.82 19.79 34.78
C GLY A 47 6.72 19.31 33.84
N ASP A 48 5.47 19.62 34.14
CA ASP A 48 4.27 19.39 33.33
C ASP A 48 3.91 20.59 32.44
N ALA A 49 4.69 21.68 32.48
CA ALA A 49 4.41 22.84 31.64
C ALA A 49 4.72 22.54 30.17
N GLU A 50 3.70 22.62 29.31
CA GLU A 50 3.84 22.48 27.86
C GLU A 50 4.56 23.68 27.24
N THR A 51 4.41 24.87 27.84
CA THR A 51 5.00 26.12 27.37
C THR A 51 5.67 26.91 28.49
N CYS A 52 6.66 27.71 28.12
CA CYS A 52 7.40 28.54 29.05
C CYS A 52 6.54 29.70 29.57
N VAL A 53 6.36 29.80 30.89
CA VAL A 53 5.57 30.88 31.53
C VAL A 53 6.15 32.27 31.30
N ARG A 54 7.44 32.35 30.94
CA ARG A 54 8.15 33.62 30.71
C ARG A 54 8.17 34.07 29.26
N CYS A 55 8.36 33.15 28.31
CA CYS A 55 8.59 33.50 26.90
C CYS A 55 7.65 32.81 25.89
N GLY A 56 6.77 31.94 26.37
CA GLY A 56 5.80 31.20 25.54
C GLY A 56 6.38 30.09 24.68
N GLU A 57 7.69 29.82 24.78
CA GLU A 57 8.33 28.75 24.01
C GLU A 57 7.79 27.37 24.41
N ALA A 58 7.52 26.50 23.45
CA ALA A 58 7.20 25.10 23.71
C ALA A 58 8.34 24.44 24.50
N LEU A 59 8.00 23.73 25.57
CA LEU A 59 8.95 22.99 26.41
C LEU A 59 9.06 21.54 25.95
N ASP A 60 8.01 21.00 25.32
CA ASP A 60 8.04 19.72 24.65
C ASP A 60 9.00 19.72 23.43
N VAL A 61 9.69 18.60 23.25
CA VAL A 61 10.71 18.46 22.19
C VAL A 61 10.06 18.33 20.81
N VAL A 62 8.94 17.61 20.71
CA VAL A 62 8.22 17.37 19.46
C VAL A 62 7.61 18.67 18.96
N ASP A 63 6.92 19.40 19.83
CA ASP A 63 6.30 20.69 19.47
C ASP A 63 7.34 21.74 19.04
N ARG A 64 8.53 21.72 19.64
CA ARG A 64 9.63 22.62 19.24
C ARG A 64 10.18 22.28 17.85
N LEU A 65 10.25 21.01 17.49
CA LEU A 65 10.69 20.58 16.16
C LEU A 65 9.65 20.96 15.09
N LEU A 66 8.37 20.79 15.40
CA LEU A 66 7.27 21.13 14.50
C LEU A 66 7.15 22.64 14.29
N SER A 67 7.26 23.44 15.35
CA SER A 67 7.19 24.90 15.27
C SER A 67 8.38 25.55 14.56
N LYS A 68 9.56 24.90 14.55
CA LYS A 68 10.77 25.41 13.88
C LYS A 68 10.73 25.28 12.36
N HIS A 69 9.78 24.56 11.77
CA HIS A 69 9.60 24.50 10.32
C HIS A 69 8.60 25.57 9.85
N PRO A 70 9.04 26.75 9.36
CA PRO A 70 8.17 27.63 8.59
C PRO A 70 7.93 26.97 7.22
N SER A 71 6.93 26.09 7.13
CA SER A 71 6.60 25.29 5.94
C SER A 71 5.87 26.08 4.84
N ASN A 72 6.23 27.35 4.59
CA ASN A 72 5.57 28.16 3.56
C ASN A 72 6.40 28.37 2.29
N SER A 73 7.60 27.81 2.20
CA SER A 73 8.38 27.81 0.95
C SER A 73 8.71 26.39 0.54
N GLU A 74 8.06 25.94 -0.53
CA GLU A 74 8.40 24.67 -1.17
C GLU A 74 9.83 24.78 -1.72
N PRO A 75 10.76 23.87 -1.32
CA PRO A 75 12.10 23.85 -1.85
C PRO A 75 12.12 23.79 -3.37
N TYR A 76 13.05 24.52 -4.00
CA TYR A 76 13.19 24.59 -5.46
C TYR A 76 13.25 23.20 -6.13
N PHE A 77 13.93 22.24 -5.50
CA PHE A 77 14.07 20.88 -6.02
C PHE A 77 12.73 20.11 -6.12
N LEU A 78 11.77 20.36 -5.20
CA LEU A 78 10.46 19.70 -5.26
C LEU A 78 9.61 20.27 -6.38
N ARG A 79 9.66 21.61 -6.57
CA ARG A 79 8.97 22.29 -7.66
C ARG A 79 9.46 21.79 -9.02
N GLU A 80 10.78 21.65 -9.15
CA GLU A 80 11.44 21.14 -10.36
C GLU A 80 11.18 19.65 -10.61
N ALA A 81 11.05 18.84 -9.55
CA ALA A 81 10.64 17.44 -9.70
C ALA A 81 9.18 17.32 -10.17
N ARG A 82 8.28 18.16 -9.62
CA ARG A 82 6.86 18.19 -10.05
C ARG A 82 6.68 18.71 -11.47
N SER A 83 7.46 19.70 -11.90
CA SER A 83 7.37 20.22 -13.28
C SER A 83 7.77 19.17 -14.31
N ARG A 84 8.71 18.27 -13.96
CA ARG A 84 9.16 17.17 -14.82
C ARG A 84 8.27 15.92 -14.79
N ALA A 85 7.41 15.76 -13.78
CA ALA A 85 6.56 14.58 -13.63
C ALA A 85 5.57 14.34 -14.80
N PRO A 86 4.91 15.37 -15.37
CA PRO A 86 4.02 15.19 -16.52
C PRO A 86 4.75 14.61 -17.75
N ASP A 87 5.95 15.10 -18.05
CA ASP A 87 6.73 14.63 -19.21
C ASP A 87 7.16 13.17 -19.05
N LEU A 88 7.60 12.79 -17.84
CA LEU A 88 7.94 11.39 -17.54
C LEU A 88 6.72 10.49 -17.69
N LYS A 89 5.57 10.92 -17.13
CA LYS A 89 4.31 10.18 -17.24
C LYS A 89 3.87 10.02 -18.69
N GLN A 90 3.99 11.06 -19.51
CA GLN A 90 3.62 11.01 -20.93
C GLN A 90 4.53 10.05 -21.72
N ARG A 91 5.83 10.03 -21.44
CA ARG A 91 6.78 9.09 -22.07
C ARG A 91 6.48 7.65 -21.68
N GLU A 92 6.22 7.38 -20.40
CA GLU A 92 5.87 6.04 -19.92
C GLU A 92 4.52 5.57 -20.46
N GLU A 93 3.55 6.47 -20.55
CA GLU A 93 2.22 6.16 -21.06
C GLU A 93 2.27 5.77 -22.55
N SER A 94 3.04 6.48 -23.38
CA SER A 94 3.19 6.10 -24.80
C SER A 94 3.87 4.73 -24.97
N ALA A 95 4.91 4.43 -24.18
CA ALA A 95 5.54 3.11 -24.17
C ALA A 95 4.58 2.00 -23.66
N SER A 96 3.71 2.32 -22.70
CA SER A 96 2.67 1.41 -22.20
C SER A 96 1.59 1.15 -23.25
N GLN A 97 1.15 2.20 -23.95
CA GLN A 97 0.16 2.10 -25.02
C GLN A 97 0.64 1.21 -26.16
N GLN A 98 1.90 1.33 -26.59
CA GLN A 98 2.48 0.47 -27.63
C GLN A 98 2.48 -1.02 -27.25
N ARG A 99 2.82 -1.34 -25.99
CA ARG A 99 2.77 -2.73 -25.50
C ARG A 99 1.33 -3.25 -25.47
N LEU A 100 0.40 -2.41 -25.02
CA LEU A 100 -1.01 -2.77 -24.98
C LEU A 100 -1.58 -3.04 -26.38
N GLU A 101 -1.21 -2.25 -27.38
CA GLU A 101 -1.60 -2.49 -28.78
C GLU A 101 -1.07 -3.83 -29.29
N THR A 102 0.18 -4.15 -28.98
CA THR A 102 0.78 -5.45 -29.33
C THR A 102 0.02 -6.61 -28.70
N LEU A 103 -0.34 -6.50 -27.42
CA LEU A 103 -1.12 -7.52 -26.71
C LEU A 103 -2.53 -7.68 -27.29
N LYS A 104 -3.19 -6.57 -27.62
CA LYS A 104 -4.52 -6.58 -28.26
C LYS A 104 -4.50 -7.29 -29.61
N GLU A 105 -3.46 -7.07 -30.40
CA GLU A 105 -3.29 -7.73 -31.70
C GLU A 105 -3.09 -9.25 -31.54
N ILE A 106 -2.29 -9.68 -30.56
CA ILE A 106 -2.12 -11.10 -30.24
C ILE A 106 -3.47 -11.72 -29.82
N ASP A 107 -4.23 -11.04 -28.97
CA ASP A 107 -5.51 -11.54 -28.48
C ASP A 107 -6.54 -11.65 -29.61
N ARG A 108 -6.58 -10.67 -30.52
CA ARG A 108 -7.42 -10.71 -31.71
C ARG A 108 -7.13 -11.96 -32.55
N ARG A 109 -5.85 -12.25 -32.82
CA ARG A 109 -5.44 -13.44 -33.58
C ARG A 109 -5.82 -14.75 -32.88
N ARG A 110 -5.68 -14.81 -31.56
CA ARG A 110 -6.10 -15.99 -30.77
C ARG A 110 -7.61 -16.20 -30.88
N LEU A 111 -8.40 -15.14 -30.75
CA LEU A 111 -9.85 -15.21 -30.84
C LEU A 111 -10.32 -15.64 -32.23
N GLU A 112 -9.68 -15.14 -33.29
CA GLU A 112 -9.96 -15.56 -34.66
C GLU A 112 -9.67 -17.05 -34.87
N ALA A 113 -8.48 -17.51 -34.47
CA ALA A 113 -8.12 -18.93 -34.55
C ALA A 113 -9.09 -19.84 -33.76
N LEU A 114 -9.54 -19.39 -32.58
CA LEU A 114 -10.54 -20.11 -31.78
C LEU A 114 -11.89 -20.17 -32.49
N ARG A 115 -12.35 -19.07 -33.10
CA ARG A 115 -13.61 -19.03 -33.87
C ARG A 115 -13.55 -19.95 -35.09
N GLU A 116 -12.43 -19.97 -35.80
CA GLU A 116 -12.20 -20.87 -36.93
C GLU A 116 -12.25 -22.34 -36.48
N ALA A 117 -11.54 -22.68 -35.40
CA ALA A 117 -11.55 -24.03 -34.84
C ALA A 117 -12.96 -24.47 -34.42
N GLN A 118 -13.73 -23.58 -33.77
CA GLN A 118 -15.12 -23.85 -33.39
C GLN A 118 -16.03 -24.04 -34.60
N ASN A 119 -15.88 -23.24 -35.65
CA ASN A 119 -16.67 -23.37 -36.88
C ASN A 119 -16.38 -24.70 -37.59
N LEU A 120 -15.11 -25.10 -37.66
CA LEU A 120 -14.70 -26.40 -38.20
C LEU A 120 -15.25 -27.56 -37.37
N GLN A 121 -15.24 -27.45 -36.03
CA GLN A 121 -15.86 -28.44 -35.15
C GLN A 121 -17.36 -28.56 -35.41
N ARG A 122 -18.10 -27.44 -35.46
CA ARG A 122 -19.54 -27.45 -35.74
C ARG A 122 -19.87 -28.03 -37.11
N GLN A 123 -19.04 -27.79 -38.12
CA GLN A 123 -19.22 -28.39 -39.45
C GLN A 123 -19.02 -29.91 -39.40
N LYS A 124 -17.96 -30.38 -38.73
CA LYS A 124 -17.72 -31.82 -38.53
C LYS A 124 -18.86 -32.46 -37.76
N GLU A 125 -19.32 -31.87 -36.67
CA GLU A 125 -20.47 -32.36 -35.88
C GLU A 125 -21.74 -32.46 -36.72
N ARG A 126 -22.04 -31.46 -37.56
CA ARG A 126 -23.19 -31.55 -38.47
C ARG A 126 -23.03 -32.67 -39.48
N GLN A 127 -21.85 -32.82 -40.08
CA GLN A 127 -21.58 -33.90 -41.04
C GLN A 127 -21.63 -35.28 -40.38
N THR A 128 -21.10 -35.45 -39.17
CA THR A 128 -21.14 -36.72 -38.45
C THR A 128 -22.58 -37.06 -38.06
N LEU A 129 -23.38 -36.09 -37.59
CA LEU A 129 -24.78 -36.32 -37.26
C LEU A 129 -25.64 -36.64 -38.50
N THR A 130 -25.43 -35.95 -39.63
CA THR A 130 -26.20 -36.23 -40.85
C THR A 130 -25.83 -37.58 -41.47
N THR A 131 -24.55 -37.92 -41.52
CA THR A 131 -24.09 -39.21 -42.06
C THR A 131 -24.55 -40.37 -41.18
N THR A 132 -24.44 -40.26 -39.86
CA THR A 132 -24.93 -41.29 -38.92
C THR A 132 -26.45 -41.47 -39.02
N PHE A 133 -27.22 -40.40 -39.21
CA PHE A 133 -28.68 -40.48 -39.43
C PHE A 133 -29.04 -41.28 -40.69
N TRP A 134 -28.43 -40.98 -41.84
CA TRP A 134 -28.70 -41.71 -43.09
C TRP A 134 -28.31 -43.19 -43.02
N ILE A 135 -27.20 -43.52 -42.35
CA ILE A 135 -26.77 -44.91 -42.13
C ILE A 135 -27.81 -45.68 -41.30
N LEU A 136 -28.27 -45.09 -40.18
CA LEU A 136 -29.29 -45.72 -39.33
C LEU A 136 -30.62 -45.88 -40.08
N ALA A 137 -31.04 -44.88 -40.85
CA ALA A 137 -32.27 -44.95 -41.65
C ALA A 137 -32.21 -46.08 -42.71
N ALA A 138 -31.08 -46.22 -43.40
CA ALA A 138 -30.87 -47.30 -44.37
C ALA A 138 -30.86 -48.68 -43.68
N MET A 139 -30.22 -48.81 -42.52
CA MET A 139 -30.22 -50.04 -41.74
C MET A 139 -31.64 -50.45 -41.32
N VAL A 140 -32.45 -49.50 -40.83
CA VAL A 140 -33.86 -49.74 -40.48
C VAL A 140 -34.67 -50.14 -41.72
N LEU A 141 -34.49 -49.46 -42.85
CA LEU A 141 -35.17 -49.79 -44.10
C LEU A 141 -34.85 -51.22 -44.57
N ILE A 142 -33.58 -51.63 -44.51
CA ILE A 142 -33.16 -52.99 -44.87
C ILE A 142 -33.83 -54.02 -43.97
N ILE A 143 -33.87 -53.77 -42.65
CA ILE A 143 -34.55 -54.65 -41.69
C ILE A 143 -36.04 -54.77 -42.03
N VAL A 144 -36.72 -53.65 -42.30
CA VAL A 144 -38.16 -53.64 -42.67
C VAL A 144 -38.41 -54.39 -43.98
N VAL A 145 -37.57 -54.21 -44.99
CA VAL A 145 -37.70 -54.94 -46.26
C VAL A 145 -37.44 -56.43 -46.07
N ALA A 146 -36.43 -56.80 -45.29
CA ALA A 146 -36.14 -58.20 -45.00
C ALA A 146 -37.30 -58.88 -44.25
N THR A 147 -37.86 -58.22 -43.23
CA THR A 147 -39.02 -58.75 -42.51
C THR A 147 -40.24 -58.86 -43.44
N LEU A 148 -40.50 -57.86 -44.28
CA LEU A 148 -41.60 -57.91 -45.25
C LEU A 148 -41.45 -59.07 -46.25
N VAL A 149 -40.25 -59.26 -46.81
CA VAL A 149 -39.95 -60.37 -47.73
C VAL A 149 -40.15 -61.72 -47.04
N ILE A 150 -39.70 -61.87 -45.79
CA ILE A 150 -39.91 -63.10 -45.02
C ILE A 150 -41.40 -63.36 -44.82
N THR A 151 -42.18 -62.33 -44.45
CA THR A 151 -43.64 -62.47 -44.22
C THR A 151 -44.46 -62.72 -45.49
N LEU A 152 -44.00 -62.29 -46.66
CA LEU A 152 -44.69 -62.52 -47.94
C LEU A 152 -44.37 -63.89 -48.55
N ARG A 153 -43.28 -64.53 -48.13
CA ARG A 153 -42.76 -65.78 -48.71
C ARG A 153 -43.07 -67.02 -47.86
N GLY A 154 -43.35 -66.83 -46.58
CA GLY A 154 -43.82 -67.87 -45.66
C GLY A 154 -45.35 -67.93 -45.64
#